data_AF-A0A1G9MX27-F1
#
_entry.id   AF-A0A1G9MX27-F1
#
_cell.length_a   1.000
_cell.length_b   1.000
_cell.length_c   1.000
_cell.angle_alpha   90.00
_cell.angle_beta   90.00
_cell.angle_gamma   90.00
#
_symmetry.space_group_name_H-M   'P 1'
#
loop_
_entity.id
_entity.type
_entity.pdbx_description
1 polymer ?
#
loop_
_entity_poly.entity_id
_entity_poly.type
_entity_poly.pdbx_seq_one_letter_code
_entity_poly.pdbx_strand_id
1 'polypeptide(L)'
;MTEAVPSYLSPTGQEIVFLLLGAVAVGSALLVVTTKQLVHAALWLVLCFGALAGGYLVLTAEFVAWVQVLIYVGAVIVLLLFGIMLTRAPIGRSADLDSRNRPVAALVAVATAAVLVTVVIDAFRTAYTPLTPGGGAASELGASVFATWVLPFEALSVLLLAALIGAIVLSRTDIRGTTQPESPAPTPPRPPTEPSSSAATHGDTVEPPTSSETATSDHGGAVTPPGDRQGGATSDETGGA
;
A
#
# COMPACT_ATOMS: atom_id res chain seq x y z
N MET A 1 -44.39 29.51 30.40
CA MET A 1 -44.49 28.10 29.96
C MET A 1 -43.17 27.44 30.29
N THR A 2 -43.11 26.73 31.42
CA THR A 2 -41.98 25.90 31.80
C THR A 2 -42.03 24.65 30.92
N GLU A 3 -41.16 24.54 29.92
CA GLU A 3 -41.00 23.29 29.20
C GLU A 3 -40.57 22.20 30.18
N ALA A 4 -41.33 21.12 30.22
CA ALA A 4 -41.01 19.95 31.02
C ALA A 4 -39.70 19.36 30.48
N VAL A 5 -38.66 19.37 31.31
CA VAL A 5 -37.42 18.62 31.04
C VAL A 5 -37.83 17.15 30.83
N PRO A 6 -37.59 16.55 29.65
CA PRO A 6 -37.98 15.17 29.39
C PRO A 6 -37.36 14.25 30.45
N SER A 7 -38.20 13.44 31.10
CA SER A 7 -37.75 12.49 32.10
C SER A 7 -36.87 11.43 31.45
N TYR A 8 -35.55 11.46 31.72
CA TYR A 8 -34.52 10.53 31.24
C TYR A 8 -34.71 9.06 31.69
N LEU A 9 -35.82 8.73 32.36
CA LEU A 9 -36.10 7.42 32.96
C LEU A 9 -36.78 6.44 31.99
N SER A 10 -37.32 6.91 30.86
CA SER A 10 -37.84 6.05 29.80
C SER A 10 -37.06 6.28 28.51
N PRO A 11 -35.96 5.53 28.25
CA PRO A 11 -35.23 5.67 27.00
C PRO A 11 -36.18 5.41 25.83
N THR A 12 -36.15 6.27 24.83
CA THR A 12 -36.97 6.06 23.63
C THR A 12 -36.47 4.82 22.89
N GLY A 13 -37.36 4.09 22.19
CA GLY A 13 -36.95 2.91 21.42
C GLY A 13 -35.83 3.23 20.42
N GLN A 14 -35.86 4.45 19.86
CA GLN A 14 -34.83 4.97 18.98
C GLN A 14 -33.46 5.13 19.67
N GLU A 15 -33.41 5.68 20.88
CA GLU A 15 -32.17 5.81 21.67
C GLU A 15 -31.58 4.43 22.00
N ILE A 16 -32.42 3.46 22.35
CA ILE A 16 -31.98 2.09 22.63
C ILE A 16 -31.34 1.49 21.39
N VAL A 17 -31.99 1.59 20.23
CA VAL A 17 -31.44 1.09 18.96
C VAL A 17 -30.15 1.82 18.59
N PHE A 18 -30.09 3.14 18.78
CA PHE A 18 -28.88 3.93 18.56
C PHE A 18 -27.71 3.45 19.44
N LEU A 19 -27.94 3.24 20.73
CA LEU A 19 -26.93 2.76 21.67
C LEU A 19 -26.47 1.34 21.34
N LEU A 20 -27.40 0.45 20.94
CA LEU A 20 -27.06 -0.91 20.51
C LEU A 20 -26.21 -0.89 19.24
N LEU A 21 -26.58 -0.11 18.23
CA LEU A 21 -25.80 0.04 17.00
C LEU A 21 -24.43 0.66 17.30
N GLY A 22 -24.36 1.65 18.19
CA GLY A 22 -23.09 2.22 18.66
C GLY A 22 -22.20 1.19 19.35
N ALA A 23 -22.77 0.36 20.23
CA ALA A 23 -22.04 -0.72 20.90
C ALA A 23 -21.52 -1.77 19.90
N VAL A 24 -22.34 -2.13 18.89
CA VAL A 24 -21.92 -3.02 17.80
C VAL A 24 -20.81 -2.38 16.96
N ALA A 25 -20.90 -1.09 16.64
CA ALA A 25 -19.88 -0.38 15.87
C ALA A 25 -18.54 -0.33 16.62
N VAL A 26 -18.54 0.04 17.91
CA VAL A 26 -17.33 0.08 18.73
C VAL A 26 -16.76 -1.33 18.94
N GLY A 27 -17.61 -2.30 19.27
CA GLY A 27 -17.21 -3.69 19.49
C GLY A 27 -16.59 -4.31 18.23
N SER A 28 -17.22 -4.10 17.08
CA SER A 28 -16.68 -4.58 15.80
C SER A 28 -15.40 -3.85 15.41
N ALA A 29 -15.30 -2.53 15.61
CA ALA A 29 -14.05 -1.78 15.38
C ALA A 29 -12.88 -2.29 16.24
N LEU A 30 -13.12 -2.63 17.52
CA LEU A 30 -12.12 -3.28 18.36
C LEU A 30 -11.72 -4.65 17.81
N LEU A 31 -12.67 -5.44 17.33
CA LEU A 31 -12.40 -6.74 16.71
C LEU A 31 -11.62 -6.61 15.40
N VAL A 32 -11.86 -5.58 14.59
CA VAL A 32 -11.06 -5.29 13.37
C VAL A 32 -9.58 -5.16 13.71
N VAL A 33 -9.24 -4.36 14.73
CA VAL A 33 -7.83 -4.06 15.04
C VAL A 33 -7.14 -5.11 15.92
N THR A 34 -7.90 -5.91 16.67
CA THR A 34 -7.36 -6.97 17.54
C THR A 34 -7.23 -8.32 16.81
N THR A 35 -7.99 -8.52 15.73
CA THR A 35 -7.98 -9.76 14.94
C THR A 35 -6.67 -9.91 14.18
N LYS A 36 -6.02 -11.08 14.32
CA LYS A 36 -4.74 -11.38 13.65
C LYS A 36 -4.88 -11.89 12.21
N GLN A 37 -6.09 -12.21 11.76
CA GLN A 37 -6.38 -12.70 10.41
C GLN A 37 -7.04 -11.61 9.58
N LEU A 38 -6.40 -11.20 8.47
CA LEU A 38 -6.85 -10.04 7.67
C LEU A 38 -8.27 -10.18 7.12
N VAL A 39 -8.65 -11.39 6.68
CA VAL A 39 -10.00 -11.64 6.14
C VAL A 39 -11.06 -11.45 7.23
N HIS A 40 -10.83 -12.00 8.43
CA HIS A 40 -11.76 -11.82 9.55
C HIS A 40 -11.83 -10.36 10.00
N ALA A 41 -10.69 -9.66 10.05
CA ALA A 41 -10.66 -8.23 10.34
C ALA A 41 -11.50 -7.43 9.32
N ALA A 42 -11.41 -7.75 8.03
CA ALA A 42 -12.22 -7.11 7.00
C ALA A 42 -13.72 -7.42 7.15
N LEU A 43 -14.11 -8.64 7.55
CA LEU A 43 -15.52 -8.97 7.84
C LEU A 43 -16.06 -8.21 9.06
N TRP A 44 -15.26 -8.05 10.12
CA TRP A 44 -15.63 -7.19 11.25
C TRP A 44 -15.79 -5.73 10.82
N LEU A 45 -15.02 -5.27 9.83
CA LEU A 45 -15.14 -3.92 9.29
C LEU A 45 -16.45 -3.72 8.52
N VAL A 46 -16.92 -4.75 7.79
CA VAL A 46 -18.26 -4.74 7.18
C VAL A 46 -19.34 -4.54 8.25
N LEU A 47 -19.25 -5.29 9.35
CA LEU A 47 -20.19 -5.15 10.46
C LEU A 47 -20.15 -3.75 11.08
N CYS A 48 -18.95 -3.18 11.24
CA CYS A 48 -18.76 -1.82 11.75
C CYS A 48 -19.44 -0.78 10.85
N PHE A 49 -19.19 -0.80 9.54
CA PHE A 49 -19.81 0.13 8.61
C PHE A 49 -21.31 -0.11 8.41
N GLY A 50 -21.77 -1.35 8.52
CA GLY A 50 -23.20 -1.67 8.56
C GLY A 50 -23.90 -1.09 9.79
N ALA A 51 -23.27 -1.17 10.97
CA ALA A 51 -23.78 -0.56 12.19
C ALA A 51 -23.81 0.97 12.10
N LEU A 52 -22.78 1.60 11.50
CA LEU A 52 -22.78 3.04 11.23
C LEU A 52 -23.89 3.45 10.25
N ALA A 53 -24.11 2.68 9.17
CA ALA A 53 -25.21 2.94 8.23
C ALA A 53 -26.57 2.86 8.94
N GLY A 54 -26.77 1.86 9.81
CA GLY A 54 -27.96 1.81 10.66
C GLY A 54 -28.09 3.03 11.58
N GLY A 55 -26.97 3.48 12.16
CA GLY A 55 -26.92 4.69 12.98
C GLY A 55 -27.35 5.94 12.21
N TYR A 56 -26.92 6.08 10.96
CA TYR A 56 -27.36 7.17 10.09
C TYR A 56 -28.87 7.13 9.81
N LEU A 57 -29.47 5.95 9.60
CA LEU A 57 -30.93 5.84 9.45
C LEU A 57 -31.67 6.28 10.72
N VAL A 58 -31.17 5.88 11.89
CA VAL A 58 -31.72 6.30 13.18
C VAL A 58 -31.61 7.82 13.39
N LEU A 59 -30.56 8.43 12.85
CA LEU A 59 -30.36 9.89 12.86
C LEU A 59 -31.04 10.61 11.69
N THR A 60 -31.97 9.97 10.99
CA THR A 60 -32.72 10.52 9.84
C THR A 60 -31.86 10.92 8.62
N ALA A 61 -30.61 10.44 8.56
CA ALA A 61 -29.65 10.68 7.47
C ALA A 61 -29.72 9.57 6.41
N GLU A 62 -30.86 9.45 5.72
CA GLU A 62 -31.13 8.33 4.81
C GLU A 62 -30.17 8.22 3.62
N PHE A 63 -29.89 9.32 2.95
CA PHE A 63 -29.02 9.30 1.77
C PHE A 63 -27.60 8.91 2.16
N VAL A 64 -27.11 9.44 3.28
CA VAL A 64 -25.79 9.12 3.82
C VAL A 64 -25.71 7.65 4.21
N ALA A 65 -26.77 7.08 4.81
CA ALA A 65 -26.82 5.65 5.11
C ALA A 65 -26.69 4.78 3.86
N TRP A 66 -27.41 5.11 2.79
CA TRP A 66 -27.31 4.37 1.53
C TRP A 66 -25.93 4.50 0.90
N VAL A 67 -25.38 5.71 0.84
CA VAL A 67 -24.01 5.95 0.34
C VAL A 67 -22.99 5.18 1.18
N GLN A 68 -23.17 5.09 2.50
CA GLN A 68 -22.31 4.31 3.39
C GLN A 68 -22.26 2.84 2.97
N VAL A 69 -23.43 2.24 2.70
CA VAL A 69 -23.51 0.85 2.25
C VAL A 69 -22.94 0.69 0.84
N LEU A 70 -23.35 1.53 -0.12
CA LEU A 70 -22.90 1.39 -1.51
C LEU A 70 -21.38 1.56 -1.66
N ILE A 71 -20.82 2.61 -1.07
CA ILE A 71 -19.41 2.96 -1.29
C ILE A 71 -18.51 2.18 -0.33
N TYR A 72 -18.75 2.26 0.98
CA TYR A 72 -17.81 1.66 1.93
C TYR A 72 -17.95 0.15 2.01
N VAL A 73 -19.19 -0.36 2.16
CA VAL A 73 -19.41 -1.80 2.20
C VAL A 73 -19.32 -2.43 0.81
N GLY A 74 -19.94 -1.81 -0.20
CA GLY A 74 -20.04 -2.37 -1.55
C GLY A 74 -18.79 -2.25 -2.38
N ALA A 75 -18.10 -1.11 -2.39
CA ALA A 75 -16.94 -0.89 -3.25
C ALA A 75 -15.60 -1.03 -2.49
N VAL A 76 -15.40 -0.24 -1.43
CA VAL A 76 -14.10 -0.12 -0.75
C VAL A 76 -13.72 -1.41 -0.05
N ILE A 77 -14.61 -1.99 0.77
CA ILE A 77 -14.29 -3.24 1.46
C ILE A 77 -14.14 -4.40 0.48
N VAL A 78 -14.97 -4.49 -0.56
CA VAL A 78 -14.84 -5.54 -1.57
C VAL A 78 -13.50 -5.43 -2.30
N LEU A 79 -13.09 -4.23 -2.69
CA LEU A 79 -11.77 -3.99 -3.29
C LEU A 79 -10.63 -4.36 -2.33
N LEU A 80 -10.75 -4.00 -1.05
CA LEU A 80 -9.79 -4.36 -0.02
C LEU A 80 -9.70 -5.88 0.16
N LEU A 81 -10.84 -6.57 0.23
CA LEU A 81 -10.93 -8.03 0.31
C LEU A 81 -10.29 -8.70 -0.92
N PHE A 82 -10.56 -8.19 -2.11
CA PHE A 82 -9.96 -8.69 -3.34
C PHE A 82 -8.44 -8.49 -3.33
N GLY A 83 -7.98 -7.32 -2.90
CA GLY A 83 -6.56 -7.00 -2.73
C GLY A 83 -5.84 -7.95 -1.78
N ILE A 84 -6.37 -8.14 -0.56
CA ILE A 84 -5.75 -9.05 0.42
C ILE A 84 -5.74 -10.51 -0.05
N MET A 85 -6.77 -10.93 -0.79
CA MET A 85 -6.86 -12.29 -1.32
C MET A 85 -5.86 -12.52 -2.45
N LEU A 86 -5.66 -11.53 -3.34
CA LEU A 86 -4.68 -11.61 -4.42
C LEU A 86 -3.24 -11.59 -3.91
N THR A 87 -2.94 -10.82 -2.86
CA THR A 87 -1.56 -10.72 -2.32
C THR A 87 -1.15 -11.92 -1.48
N ARG A 88 -1.97 -12.99 -1.43
CA ARG A 88 -1.71 -14.22 -0.67
C ARG A 88 -1.30 -13.92 0.78
N ALA A 89 -1.94 -12.92 1.39
CA ALA A 89 -1.65 -12.52 2.76
C ALA A 89 -1.70 -13.76 3.66
N PRO A 90 -0.69 -14.02 4.53
CA PRO A 90 -0.62 -15.24 5.30
C PRO A 90 -1.96 -15.54 5.99
N ILE A 91 -2.60 -16.67 5.65
CA ILE A 91 -3.90 -17.09 6.20
C ILE A 91 -3.69 -17.70 7.62
N GLY A 92 -2.80 -17.11 8.40
CA GLY A 92 -2.36 -17.57 9.72
C GLY A 92 -2.05 -16.41 10.66
N ARG A 93 -1.57 -16.69 11.88
CA ARG A 93 -1.09 -15.65 12.78
C ARG A 93 0.18 -15.05 12.17
N SER A 94 0.10 -13.85 11.63
CA SER A 94 1.28 -13.10 11.20
C SER A 94 2.05 -12.67 12.45
N ALA A 95 3.16 -13.35 12.75
CA ALA A 95 4.06 -12.98 13.85
C ALA A 95 4.63 -11.56 13.68
N ASP A 96 4.64 -11.07 12.44
CA ASP A 96 5.15 -9.75 12.04
C ASP A 96 4.18 -8.58 12.30
N LEU A 97 2.94 -8.85 12.72
CA LEU A 97 1.97 -7.81 13.12
C LEU A 97 2.05 -7.47 14.62
N ASP A 98 2.98 -8.08 15.34
CA ASP A 98 3.12 -7.95 16.79
C ASP A 98 4.37 -7.13 17.12
N SER A 99 4.17 -5.83 17.38
CA SER A 99 5.25 -4.94 17.83
C SER A 99 5.40 -5.02 19.34
N ARG A 100 6.64 -5.05 19.83
CA ARG A 100 6.96 -4.95 21.27
C ARG A 100 6.43 -3.66 21.91
N ASN A 101 6.07 -2.67 21.10
CA ASN A 101 5.55 -1.37 21.54
C ASN A 101 4.02 -1.35 21.73
N ARG A 102 3.32 -2.49 21.59
CA ARG A 102 1.88 -2.61 21.86
C ARG A 102 1.38 -1.98 23.17
N PRO A 103 2.04 -2.14 24.34
CA PRO A 103 1.55 -1.49 25.56
C PRO A 103 1.62 0.03 25.48
N VAL A 104 2.66 0.58 24.84
CA VAL A 104 2.80 2.03 24.62
C VAL A 104 1.74 2.52 23.64
N ALA A 105 1.52 1.80 22.54
CA ALA A 105 0.48 2.14 21.56
C ALA A 105 -0.93 2.08 22.19
N ALA A 106 -1.19 1.07 23.04
CA ALA A 106 -2.44 0.96 23.78
C ALA A 106 -2.63 2.11 24.77
N LEU A 107 -1.57 2.49 25.51
CA LEU A 107 -1.60 3.65 26.41
C LEU A 107 -1.96 4.93 25.64
N VAL A 108 -1.32 5.18 24.50
CA VAL A 108 -1.58 6.35 23.65
C VAL A 108 -3.01 6.31 23.09
N ALA A 109 -3.49 5.16 22.63
CA ALA A 109 -4.85 5.01 22.14
C ALA A 109 -5.89 5.30 23.24
N VAL A 110 -5.70 4.77 24.44
CA VAL A 110 -6.61 5.00 25.58
C VAL A 110 -6.55 6.46 26.04
N ALA A 111 -5.35 7.04 26.14
CA ALA A 111 -5.21 8.46 26.48
C ALA A 111 -5.91 9.37 25.46
N THR A 112 -5.73 9.09 24.17
CA THR A 112 -6.39 9.83 23.09
C THR A 112 -7.90 9.66 23.14
N ALA A 113 -8.39 8.44 23.35
CA ALA A 113 -9.83 8.18 23.50
C ALA A 113 -10.41 8.90 24.73
N ALA A 114 -9.71 8.91 25.86
CA ALA A 114 -10.14 9.62 27.06
C ALA A 114 -10.21 11.14 26.83
N VAL A 115 -9.22 11.72 26.16
CA VAL A 115 -9.24 13.14 25.78
C VAL A 115 -10.41 13.44 24.84
N LEU A 116 -10.61 12.63 23.80
CA LEU A 116 -11.73 12.84 22.86
C LEU A 116 -13.09 12.71 23.56
N VAL A 117 -13.28 11.69 24.38
CA VAL A 117 -14.54 11.47 25.11
C VAL A 117 -14.80 12.63 26.08
N THR A 118 -13.80 13.08 26.83
CA THR A 118 -13.96 14.20 27.77
C THR A 118 -14.28 15.50 27.05
N VAL A 119 -13.59 15.82 25.96
CA VAL A 119 -13.86 17.02 25.14
C VAL A 119 -15.25 16.96 24.51
N VAL A 120 -15.66 15.82 23.98
CA VAL A 120 -17.00 15.66 23.37
C VAL A 120 -18.10 15.80 24.42
N ILE A 121 -17.96 15.16 25.58
CA ILE A 121 -18.94 15.29 26.66
C ILE A 121 -19.00 16.74 27.14
N ASP A 122 -17.87 17.40 27.36
CA ASP A 122 -17.84 18.78 27.84
C ASP A 122 -18.46 19.75 26.82
N ALA A 123 -18.15 19.58 25.53
CA ALA A 123 -18.66 20.42 24.46
C ALA A 123 -20.17 20.22 24.18
N PHE A 124 -20.67 18.98 24.29
CA PHE A 124 -22.03 18.63 23.83
C PHE A 124 -23.00 18.22 24.95
N ARG A 125 -22.60 18.24 26.24
CA ARG A 125 -23.47 17.85 27.37
C ARG A 125 -24.82 18.57 27.44
N THR A 126 -24.91 19.80 26.91
CA THR A 126 -26.14 20.60 26.88
C THR A 126 -26.68 20.80 25.46
N ALA A 127 -26.03 20.21 24.45
CA ALA A 127 -26.47 20.33 23.07
C ALA A 127 -27.67 19.40 22.85
N TYR A 128 -28.78 19.96 22.38
CA TYR A 128 -29.94 19.21 21.96
C TYR A 128 -30.37 19.72 20.59
N THR A 129 -30.39 18.81 19.61
CA THR A 129 -30.88 19.09 18.26
C THR A 129 -32.06 18.16 18.01
N PRO A 130 -33.28 18.70 17.78
CA PRO A 130 -34.42 17.86 17.45
C PRO A 130 -34.19 17.20 16.09
N LEU A 131 -34.60 15.94 15.97
CA LEU A 131 -34.56 15.22 14.71
C LEU A 131 -35.72 15.68 13.84
N THR A 132 -35.40 16.27 12.69
CA THR A 132 -36.39 16.71 11.72
C THR A 132 -36.53 15.65 10.63
N PRO A 133 -37.72 15.04 10.45
CA PRO A 133 -37.95 14.12 9.35
C PRO A 133 -37.66 14.78 8.00
N GLY A 134 -36.88 14.11 7.15
CA GLY A 134 -36.56 14.56 5.80
C GLY A 134 -35.26 15.38 5.64
N GLY A 135 -34.62 15.82 6.73
CA GLY A 135 -33.39 16.63 6.67
C GLY A 135 -32.14 15.93 6.09
N GLY A 136 -32.24 14.63 5.81
CA GLY A 136 -31.19 13.80 5.20
C GLY A 136 -31.51 13.34 3.78
N ALA A 137 -32.52 13.93 3.13
CA ALA A 137 -32.97 13.52 1.81
C ALA A 137 -31.95 13.86 0.71
N ALA A 138 -31.92 13.03 -0.33
CA ALA A 138 -31.01 13.21 -1.47
C ALA A 138 -31.25 14.53 -2.22
N SER A 139 -32.49 15.02 -2.27
CA SER A 139 -32.85 16.29 -2.91
C SER A 139 -32.23 17.49 -2.21
N GLU A 140 -32.28 17.53 -0.88
CA GLU A 140 -31.74 18.63 -0.07
C GLU A 140 -30.20 18.66 -0.15
N LEU A 141 -29.58 17.49 0.00
CA LEU A 141 -28.12 17.36 -0.13
C LEU A 141 -27.65 17.70 -1.55
N GLY A 142 -28.36 17.23 -2.58
CA GLY A 142 -28.06 17.55 -3.97
C GLY A 142 -28.12 19.06 -4.25
N ALA A 143 -29.17 19.74 -3.78
CA ALA A 143 -29.29 21.19 -3.90
C ALA A 143 -28.13 21.92 -3.21
N SER A 144 -27.75 21.49 -2.00
CA SER A 144 -26.63 22.08 -1.26
C SER A 144 -25.28 21.88 -1.96
N VAL A 145 -25.05 20.67 -2.52
CA VAL A 145 -23.82 20.33 -3.24
C VAL A 145 -23.60 21.25 -4.44
N PHE A 146 -24.65 21.50 -5.23
CA PHE A 146 -24.55 22.32 -6.44
C PHE A 146 -24.79 23.81 -6.23
N ALA A 147 -25.21 24.24 -5.03
CA ALA A 147 -25.38 25.67 -4.71
C ALA A 147 -24.23 26.20 -3.84
N THR A 148 -23.99 25.57 -2.68
CA THR A 148 -23.03 26.06 -1.69
C THR A 148 -21.67 25.36 -1.80
N TRP A 149 -21.66 24.07 -2.11
CA TRP A 149 -20.45 23.24 -2.09
C TRP A 149 -19.87 22.94 -3.47
N VAL A 150 -20.08 23.84 -4.44
CA VAL A 150 -19.62 23.66 -5.83
C VAL A 150 -18.10 23.51 -5.91
N LEU A 151 -17.35 24.35 -5.19
CA LEU A 151 -15.89 24.31 -5.23
C LEU A 151 -15.32 22.99 -4.66
N PRO A 152 -15.76 22.49 -3.49
CA PRO A 152 -15.36 21.16 -3.04
C PRO A 152 -15.80 20.02 -3.95
N PHE A 153 -16.98 20.11 -4.56
CA PHE A 153 -17.44 19.11 -5.53
C PHE A 153 -16.53 19.03 -6.76
N GLU A 154 -16.11 20.17 -7.31
CA GLU A 154 -15.19 20.23 -8.43
C GLU A 154 -13.79 19.70 -8.04
N ALA A 155 -13.29 20.09 -6.88
CA ALA A 155 -12.03 19.58 -6.35
C ALA A 155 -12.05 18.06 -6.15
N LEU A 156 -13.14 17.49 -5.64
CA LEU A 156 -13.32 16.05 -5.51
C LEU A 156 -13.37 15.36 -6.89
N SER A 157 -13.97 15.98 -7.89
CA SER A 157 -14.03 15.44 -9.25
C SER A 157 -12.62 15.34 -9.87
N VAL A 158 -11.81 16.39 -9.72
CA VAL A 158 -10.40 16.38 -10.15
C VAL A 158 -9.57 15.38 -9.34
N LEU A 159 -9.79 15.29 -8.03
CA LEU A 159 -9.13 14.30 -7.17
C LEU A 159 -9.43 12.86 -7.62
N LEU A 160 -10.69 12.55 -7.94
CA LEU A 160 -11.10 11.23 -8.41
C LEU A 160 -10.50 10.90 -9.79
N LEU A 161 -10.45 11.88 -10.69
CA LEU A 161 -9.77 11.74 -11.98
C LEU A 161 -8.28 11.46 -11.79
N ALA A 162 -7.60 12.24 -10.94
CA ALA A 162 -6.19 12.06 -10.62
C ALA A 162 -5.92 10.69 -9.97
N ALA A 163 -6.79 10.25 -9.05
CA ALA A 163 -6.70 8.93 -8.42
C ALA A 163 -6.86 7.79 -9.43
N LEU A 164 -7.79 7.91 -10.38
CA LEU A 164 -7.98 6.93 -11.45
C LEU A 164 -6.74 6.85 -12.35
N ILE A 165 -6.23 7.99 -12.83
CA ILE A 165 -5.01 8.03 -13.64
C ILE A 165 -3.83 7.44 -12.87
N GLY A 166 -3.66 7.83 -11.60
CA GLY A 166 -2.61 7.32 -10.72
C GLY A 166 -2.68 5.81 -10.54
N ALA A 167 -3.87 5.25 -10.30
CA ALA A 167 -4.08 3.82 -10.18
C ALA A 167 -3.77 3.07 -11.49
N ILE A 168 -4.16 3.60 -12.65
CA ILE A 168 -3.87 3.00 -13.95
C ILE A 168 -2.37 3.00 -14.24
N VAL A 169 -1.69 4.13 -14.05
CA VAL A 169 -0.24 4.26 -14.28
C VAL A 169 0.54 3.33 -13.35
N LEU A 170 0.14 3.22 -12.08
CA LEU A 170 0.79 2.32 -11.11
C LEU A 170 0.56 0.84 -11.43
N SER A 171 -0.64 0.48 -11.92
CA SER A 171 -0.99 -0.89 -12.30
C SER A 171 -0.32 -1.33 -13.60
N ARG A 172 0.14 -0.38 -14.43
CA ARG A 172 0.79 -0.67 -15.71
C ARG A 172 2.23 -1.15 -15.47
N THR A 173 2.41 -2.47 -15.38
CA THR A 173 3.72 -3.09 -15.39
C THR A 173 4.36 -2.90 -16.77
N ASP A 174 5.50 -2.19 -16.81
CA ASP A 174 6.34 -2.12 -18.00
C ASP A 174 6.88 -3.54 -18.26
N ILE A 175 6.24 -4.26 -19.18
CA ILE A 175 6.81 -5.46 -19.83
C ILE A 175 7.91 -4.97 -20.77
N ARG A 176 8.90 -4.24 -20.24
CA ARG A 176 10.19 -4.12 -20.89
C ARG A 176 10.83 -5.46 -20.62
N GLY A 177 10.63 -6.39 -21.56
CA GLY A 177 11.43 -7.59 -21.64
C GLY A 177 12.87 -7.14 -21.47
N THR A 178 13.51 -7.59 -20.39
CA THR A 178 14.95 -7.67 -20.36
C THR A 178 15.31 -8.54 -21.56
N THR A 179 15.61 -7.92 -22.69
CA THR A 179 16.65 -8.41 -23.58
C THR A 179 17.91 -8.41 -22.73
N GLN A 180 18.00 -9.43 -21.87
CA GLN A 180 19.23 -9.87 -21.29
C GLN A 180 20.14 -10.08 -22.51
N PRO A 181 21.23 -9.31 -22.67
CA PRO A 181 22.17 -9.59 -23.74
C PRO A 181 22.52 -11.06 -23.63
N GLU A 182 22.20 -11.80 -24.68
CA GLU A 182 22.37 -13.24 -24.79
C GLU A 182 23.73 -13.61 -24.19
N SER A 183 23.71 -14.35 -23.07
CA SER A 183 24.93 -14.89 -22.49
C SER A 183 25.62 -15.69 -23.61
N PRO A 184 26.89 -15.45 -23.92
CA PRO A 184 27.57 -16.18 -24.99
C PRO A 184 27.37 -17.67 -24.76
N ALA A 185 26.91 -18.37 -25.79
CA ALA A 185 26.63 -19.81 -25.71
C ALA A 185 27.79 -20.56 -25.04
N PRO A 186 27.52 -21.55 -24.16
CA PRO A 186 28.58 -22.32 -23.53
C PRO A 186 29.47 -22.93 -24.61
N THR A 187 30.77 -22.64 -24.53
CA THR A 187 31.78 -23.20 -25.44
C THR A 187 31.69 -24.73 -25.39
N PRO A 188 31.60 -25.43 -26.53
CA PRO A 188 31.50 -26.89 -26.55
C PRO A 188 32.71 -27.52 -25.84
N PRO A 189 32.54 -28.64 -25.13
CA PRO A 189 33.62 -29.31 -24.44
C PRO A 189 34.73 -29.71 -25.43
N ARG A 190 35.98 -29.36 -25.09
CA ARG A 190 37.15 -29.81 -25.86
C ARG A 190 37.18 -31.34 -25.88
N PRO A 191 37.47 -31.97 -27.04
CA PRO A 191 37.57 -33.42 -27.11
C PRO A 191 38.68 -33.93 -26.18
N PRO A 192 38.57 -35.17 -25.65
CA PRO A 192 39.57 -35.73 -24.77
C PRO A 192 40.93 -35.79 -25.47
N THR A 193 41.95 -35.19 -24.85
CA THR A 193 43.35 -35.43 -25.22
C THR A 193 43.62 -36.92 -25.09
N GLU A 194 43.96 -37.58 -26.19
CA GLU A 194 44.40 -38.97 -26.18
C GLU A 194 45.61 -39.13 -25.25
N PRO A 195 45.66 -40.18 -24.42
CA PRO A 195 46.84 -40.44 -23.61
C PRO A 195 47.99 -40.83 -24.54
N SER A 196 49.06 -40.02 -24.51
CA SER A 196 50.35 -40.36 -25.10
C SER A 196 50.80 -41.73 -24.56
N SER A 197 50.86 -42.70 -25.45
CA SER A 197 51.50 -43.99 -25.21
C SER A 197 53.02 -43.75 -25.14
N SER A 198 53.54 -43.61 -23.93
CA SER A 198 54.96 -43.78 -23.65
C SER A 198 55.10 -44.92 -22.65
N ALA A 199 55.11 -46.14 -23.19
CA ALA A 199 55.50 -47.33 -22.46
C ALA A 199 57.03 -47.35 -22.33
N ALA A 200 57.48 -47.55 -21.10
CA ALA A 200 58.87 -47.58 -20.66
C ALA A 200 59.72 -48.66 -21.37
N THR A 201 61.02 -48.39 -21.52
CA THR A 201 62.05 -49.43 -21.37
C THR A 201 63.33 -48.83 -20.78
N HIS A 202 63.75 -49.47 -19.70
CA HIS A 202 65.00 -49.42 -18.94
C HIS A 202 66.29 -49.19 -19.75
N GLY A 203 67.24 -48.46 -19.15
CA GLY A 203 68.64 -48.44 -19.59
C GLY A 203 69.53 -47.48 -18.79
N ASP A 204 69.96 -47.92 -17.60
CA ASP A 204 71.28 -47.75 -16.97
C ASP A 204 72.16 -46.48 -17.20
N THR A 205 72.51 -45.89 -16.05
CA THR A 205 73.82 -45.35 -15.62
C THR A 205 74.31 -43.95 -16.05
N VAL A 206 74.84 -43.26 -15.01
CA VAL A 206 75.89 -42.21 -14.97
C VAL A 206 75.42 -40.75 -14.92
N GLU A 207 75.72 -40.11 -13.78
CA GLU A 207 75.67 -38.68 -13.44
C GLU A 207 76.99 -37.96 -13.87
N PRO A 208 77.13 -36.64 -13.66
CA PRO A 208 76.86 -35.50 -14.55
C PRO A 208 78.20 -34.93 -15.12
N PRO A 209 78.32 -33.69 -15.70
CA PRO A 209 78.38 -32.48 -14.87
C PRO A 209 77.99 -31.12 -15.51
N THR A 210 77.81 -30.14 -14.62
CA THR A 210 78.30 -28.73 -14.64
C THR A 210 77.82 -27.69 -15.67
N SER A 211 77.55 -26.51 -15.09
CA SER A 211 77.82 -25.15 -15.58
C SER A 211 77.07 -24.75 -16.86
N SER A 212 76.62 -23.52 -17.07
CA SER A 212 77.12 -22.19 -16.71
C SER A 212 76.01 -21.25 -17.23
N GLU A 213 75.54 -20.26 -16.47
CA GLU A 213 76.10 -18.90 -16.47
C GLU A 213 75.35 -17.98 -17.46
N THR A 214 75.27 -16.71 -17.05
CA THR A 214 75.18 -15.52 -17.91
C THR A 214 73.80 -15.22 -18.51
N ALA A 215 72.98 -14.39 -17.87
CA ALA A 215 73.07 -12.92 -17.75
C ALA A 215 72.58 -12.16 -19.00
N THR A 216 72.16 -10.92 -18.71
CA THR A 216 72.21 -9.76 -19.64
C THR A 216 70.98 -9.65 -20.54
N SER A 217 70.09 -8.71 -20.18
CA SER A 217 69.83 -7.45 -20.89
C SER A 217 69.16 -7.67 -22.25
N ASP A 218 68.19 -6.88 -22.68
CA ASP A 218 68.35 -5.46 -22.88
C ASP A 218 67.02 -4.84 -23.35
N HIS A 219 66.97 -3.52 -23.25
CA HIS A 219 66.26 -2.51 -24.06
C HIS A 219 65.14 -2.98 -25.02
N GLY A 220 63.97 -2.35 -25.05
CA GLY A 220 63.80 -0.90 -25.16
C GLY A 220 63.57 -0.53 -26.63
N GLY A 221 62.45 0.15 -26.92
CA GLY A 221 62.10 0.68 -28.25
C GLY A 221 60.60 0.48 -28.53
N ALA A 222 59.72 1.42 -28.18
CA ALA A 222 59.43 2.67 -28.89
C ALA A 222 58.87 2.45 -30.30
N VAL A 223 57.71 3.05 -30.59
CA VAL A 223 57.38 3.85 -31.80
C VAL A 223 55.85 4.11 -31.81
N THR A 224 55.50 5.37 -31.56
CA THR A 224 54.24 6.10 -31.87
C THR A 224 54.24 6.54 -33.36
N PRO A 225 53.32 7.38 -33.89
CA PRO A 225 51.86 7.62 -33.77
C PRO A 225 51.26 7.54 -35.23
N PRO A 226 50.35 8.38 -35.79
CA PRO A 226 49.40 9.44 -35.34
C PRO A 226 47.95 9.18 -35.86
N GLY A 227 46.90 10.00 -35.70
CA GLY A 227 46.66 11.32 -35.12
C GLY A 227 45.25 11.82 -35.50
N ASP A 228 44.69 12.65 -34.62
CA ASP A 228 43.81 13.83 -34.82
C ASP A 228 42.50 13.78 -35.63
N ARG A 229 41.40 14.15 -34.94
CA ARG A 229 40.61 15.42 -35.07
C ARG A 229 39.26 15.23 -34.34
N GLN A 230 38.99 15.84 -33.19
CA GLN A 230 38.56 17.22 -32.87
C GLN A 230 37.27 17.73 -33.55
N GLY A 231 36.35 18.21 -32.68
CA GLY A 231 35.24 19.15 -32.95
C GLY A 231 33.86 18.49 -33.02
N GLY A 232 32.82 18.84 -32.25
CA GLY A 232 32.54 20.03 -31.44
C GLY A 232 31.24 20.72 -31.92
N ALA A 233 30.33 21.04 -30.98
CA ALA A 233 29.11 21.87 -31.06
C ALA A 233 27.88 21.24 -31.77
N THR A 234 26.70 21.05 -31.17
CA THR A 234 25.67 21.94 -30.53
C THR A 234 25.01 22.96 -31.47
N SER A 235 23.71 22.79 -31.72
CA SER A 235 22.58 23.75 -31.93
C SER A 235 21.41 22.90 -32.47
N ASP A 236 20.31 22.65 -31.75
CA ASP A 236 19.17 23.53 -31.45
C ASP A 236 18.49 24.10 -32.72
N GLU A 237 17.30 23.58 -33.07
CA GLU A 237 16.12 24.35 -33.51
C GLU A 237 14.98 23.42 -33.99
N THR A 238 13.93 23.39 -33.17
CA THR A 238 12.51 23.58 -33.48
C THR A 238 12.06 23.59 -34.95
N GLY A 239 11.11 22.70 -35.26
CA GLY A 239 10.14 22.79 -36.36
C GLY A 239 9.23 21.56 -36.30
N GLY A 240 7.92 21.59 -36.43
CA GLY A 240 6.97 22.60 -36.89
C GLY A 240 5.75 21.85 -37.43
N ALA A 241 4.61 22.55 -37.48
CA ALA A 241 3.31 22.18 -38.05
C ALA A 241 2.36 21.33 -37.19
#